data_AF-A0A7J4KVB0-F1
#
_entry.id   AF-A0A7J4KVB0-F1
#
_cell.length_a   1.000
_cell.length_b   1.000
_cell.length_c   1.000
_cell.angle_alpha   90.00
_cell.angle_beta   90.00
_cell.angle_gamma   90.00
#
_symmetry.space_group_name_H-M   'P 1'
#
loop_
_entity.id
_entity.type
_entity.pdbx_description
1 polymer ?
#
loop_
_entity_poly.entity_id
_entity_poly.type
_entity_poly.pdbx_seq_one_letter_code
_entity_poly.pdbx_strand_id
1 'polypeptide(L)'
;MPLQFLVQLNQSEASLLEQAILVLQRIGFFQIIIPFILFFAVIFAILEKSKILGENVRSINAIVALVIALTATAAVVVTGIVSTMIPLVMLSIIVLLLFFLVYGLFAGDLSKIGPGIRISFGIASGVAVAVIFLYSANLFKYVTGEIIGMVLLIAAVIAVIATIVAASRSSKD
;
A
#
# COMPACT_ATOMS: atom_id res chain seq x y z
N MET A 1 8.99 -18.26 46.90
CA MET A 1 8.25 -18.61 45.66
C MET A 1 9.04 -18.06 44.48
N PRO A 2 9.42 -18.88 43.49
CA PRO A 2 10.27 -18.41 42.41
C PRO A 2 9.45 -17.54 41.45
N LEU A 3 9.96 -16.33 41.14
CA LEU A 3 9.37 -15.41 40.15
C LEU A 3 9.14 -16.05 38.77
N GLN A 4 9.76 -17.20 38.49
CA GLN A 4 9.55 -17.97 37.27
C GLN A 4 8.13 -18.51 37.11
N PHE A 5 7.40 -18.75 38.22
CA PHE A 5 5.99 -19.16 38.18
C PHE A 5 5.07 -18.01 37.75
N LEU A 6 5.38 -16.77 38.14
CA LEU A 6 4.59 -15.59 37.76
C LEU A 6 4.81 -15.18 36.30
N VAL A 7 6.00 -15.45 35.74
CA VAL A 7 6.27 -15.28 34.30
C VAL A 7 5.50 -16.29 33.46
N GLN A 8 5.28 -17.51 33.98
CA GLN A 8 4.48 -18.54 33.33
C GLN A 8 2.98 -18.21 33.27
N LEU A 9 2.44 -17.53 34.29
CA LEU A 9 1.04 -17.07 34.30
C LEU A 9 0.77 -15.88 33.37
N ASN A 10 1.81 -15.15 32.95
CA ASN A 10 1.68 -14.08 31.94
C ASN A 10 1.75 -14.61 30.48
N GLN A 11 2.04 -15.90 30.28
CA GLN A 11 1.99 -16.54 28.95
C GLN A 11 0.67 -17.28 28.67
N SER A 12 -0.24 -17.35 29.65
CA SER A 12 -1.52 -18.07 29.53
C SER A 12 -2.71 -17.22 29.08
N GLU A 13 -2.52 -15.93 28.82
CA GLU A 13 -3.61 -15.01 28.42
C GLU A 13 -3.51 -14.54 26.97
N ALA A 14 -2.79 -15.24 26.10
CA ALA A 14 -2.99 -15.04 24.67
C ALA A 14 -4.47 -15.31 24.39
N SER A 15 -5.20 -14.28 23.95
CA SER A 15 -6.63 -14.41 23.68
C SER A 15 -6.84 -15.60 22.74
N LEU A 16 -7.98 -16.29 22.84
CA LEU A 16 -8.27 -17.43 21.94
C LEU A 16 -8.10 -17.05 20.45
N LEU A 17 -8.32 -15.76 20.14
CA LEU A 17 -8.09 -15.18 18.81
C LEU A 17 -6.61 -15.10 18.45
N GLU A 18 -5.74 -14.67 19.35
CA GLU A 18 -4.29 -14.67 19.13
C GLU A 18 -3.78 -16.09 18.86
N GLN A 19 -4.26 -17.07 19.63
CA GLN A 19 -3.89 -18.47 19.43
C GLN A 19 -4.38 -18.98 18.05
N ALA A 20 -5.61 -18.64 17.66
CA ALA A 20 -6.13 -19.01 16.34
C ALA A 20 -5.32 -18.37 15.20
N ILE A 21 -4.94 -17.10 15.32
CA ILE A 21 -4.10 -16.40 14.34
C ILE A 21 -2.72 -17.06 14.26
N LEU A 22 -2.11 -17.39 15.41
CA LEU A 22 -0.82 -18.07 15.44
C LEU A 22 -0.87 -19.45 14.76
N VAL A 23 -1.97 -20.19 14.93
CA VAL A 23 -2.18 -21.47 14.23
C VAL A 23 -2.27 -21.23 12.72
N LEU A 24 -3.08 -20.27 12.27
CA LEU A 24 -3.21 -19.91 10.85
C LEU A 24 -1.87 -19.47 10.25
N GLN A 25 -1.08 -18.72 11.00
CA GLN A 25 0.26 -18.29 10.59
C GLN A 25 1.24 -19.47 10.48
N ARG A 26 1.22 -20.41 11.43
CA ARG A 26 2.11 -21.60 11.41
C ARG A 26 1.81 -22.54 10.24
N ILE A 27 0.54 -22.69 9.87
CA ILE A 27 0.16 -23.53 8.73
C ILE A 27 0.36 -22.81 7.37
N GLY A 28 0.84 -21.56 7.38
CA GLY A 28 1.12 -20.80 6.16
C GLY A 28 -0.11 -20.18 5.50
N PHE A 29 -1.23 -20.02 6.22
CA PHE A 29 -2.47 -19.48 5.65
C PHE A 29 -2.25 -18.08 5.05
N PHE A 30 -1.59 -17.18 5.78
CA PHE A 30 -1.34 -15.82 5.31
C PHE A 30 -0.28 -15.74 4.21
N GLN A 31 0.68 -16.66 4.20
CA GLN A 31 1.82 -16.66 3.27
C GLN A 31 1.51 -17.36 1.95
N ILE A 32 0.55 -18.29 1.94
CA ILE A 32 0.25 -19.15 0.79
C ILE A 32 -1.19 -18.95 0.32
N ILE A 33 -2.17 -19.12 1.21
CA ILE A 33 -3.60 -19.11 0.85
C ILE A 33 -4.06 -17.70 0.44
N ILE A 34 -3.65 -16.66 1.17
CA ILE A 34 -4.03 -15.28 0.81
C ILE A 34 -3.47 -14.88 -0.56
N PRO A 35 -2.16 -15.03 -0.85
CA PRO A 35 -1.63 -14.75 -2.19
C PRO A 35 -2.26 -15.61 -3.28
N PHE A 36 -2.60 -16.87 -2.99
CA PHE A 36 -3.28 -17.76 -3.93
C PHE A 36 -4.64 -17.21 -4.35
N ILE A 37 -5.48 -16.84 -3.39
CA ILE A 37 -6.81 -16.29 -3.66
C ILE A 37 -6.68 -14.99 -4.47
N LEU A 38 -5.71 -14.15 -4.13
CA LEU A 38 -5.45 -12.90 -4.84
C LEU A 38 -5.04 -13.14 -6.30
N PHE A 39 -4.06 -14.01 -6.54
CA PHE A 39 -3.63 -14.37 -7.89
C PHE A 39 -4.76 -14.97 -8.69
N PHE A 40 -5.50 -15.92 -8.12
CA PHE A 40 -6.65 -16.53 -8.76
C PHE A 40 -7.67 -15.47 -9.18
N ALA A 41 -8.09 -14.60 -8.27
CA ALA A 41 -9.10 -13.58 -8.54
C ALA A 41 -8.63 -12.57 -9.59
N VAL A 42 -7.40 -12.07 -9.50
CA VAL A 42 -6.85 -11.09 -10.43
C VAL A 42 -6.67 -11.69 -11.82
N ILE A 43 -6.06 -12.88 -11.92
CA ILE A 43 -5.85 -13.55 -13.21
C ILE A 43 -7.20 -13.90 -13.83
N PHE A 44 -8.14 -14.44 -13.05
CA PHE A 44 -9.48 -14.75 -13.52
C PHE A 44 -10.18 -13.50 -14.07
N ALA A 45 -10.14 -12.39 -13.33
CA ALA A 45 -10.72 -11.12 -13.76
C ALA A 45 -10.07 -10.60 -15.05
N ILE A 46 -8.75 -10.69 -15.18
CA ILE A 46 -8.02 -10.29 -16.38
C ILE A 46 -8.44 -11.14 -17.58
N LEU A 47 -8.50 -12.47 -17.44
CA LEU A 47 -8.92 -13.39 -18.51
C LEU A 47 -10.37 -13.11 -18.94
N GLU A 48 -11.28 -12.88 -17.98
CA GLU A 48 -12.69 -12.62 -18.27
C GLU A 48 -12.93 -11.24 -18.92
N LYS A 49 -12.20 -10.21 -18.48
CA LYS A 49 -12.32 -8.85 -19.05
C LYS A 49 -11.62 -8.71 -20.39
N SER A 50 -10.50 -9.40 -20.58
CA SER A 50 -9.74 -9.35 -21.84
C SER A 50 -10.33 -10.23 -22.94
N LYS A 51 -11.14 -11.25 -22.58
CA LYS A 51 -11.68 -12.24 -23.52
C LYS A 51 -10.59 -12.95 -24.35
N ILE A 52 -9.38 -13.07 -23.81
CA ILE A 52 -8.21 -13.59 -24.55
C ILE A 52 -8.37 -15.05 -24.98
N LEU A 53 -9.13 -15.86 -24.23
CA LEU A 53 -9.42 -17.26 -24.55
C LEU A 53 -10.74 -17.45 -25.34
N GLY A 54 -11.36 -16.35 -25.76
CA GLY A 54 -12.66 -16.34 -26.43
C GLY A 54 -13.80 -15.79 -25.56
N GLU A 55 -15.01 -15.78 -26.13
CA GLU A 55 -16.22 -15.35 -25.45
C GLU A 55 -16.97 -16.51 -24.79
N ASN A 56 -17.67 -16.25 -23.68
CA ASN A 56 -18.47 -17.25 -22.95
C ASN A 56 -17.69 -18.47 -22.40
N VAL A 57 -16.37 -18.37 -22.28
CA VAL A 57 -15.49 -19.45 -21.78
C VAL A 57 -15.14 -19.31 -20.28
N ARG A 58 -16.10 -18.84 -19.47
CA ARG A 58 -15.88 -18.53 -18.05
C ARG A 58 -15.30 -19.71 -17.24
N SER A 59 -15.78 -20.93 -17.48
CA SER A 59 -15.28 -22.13 -16.81
C SER A 59 -13.82 -22.41 -17.15
N ILE A 60 -13.42 -22.18 -18.41
CA ILE A 60 -12.04 -22.35 -18.85
C ILE A 60 -11.16 -21.28 -18.22
N ASN A 61 -11.61 -20.02 -18.21
CA ASN A 61 -10.91 -18.93 -17.53
C ASN A 61 -10.67 -19.23 -16.05
N ALA A 62 -11.65 -19.82 -15.35
CA ALA A 62 -11.50 -20.23 -13.95
C ALA A 62 -10.45 -21.32 -13.78
N ILE A 63 -10.48 -22.37 -14.61
CA ILE A 63 -9.49 -23.46 -14.55
C ILE A 63 -8.08 -22.94 -14.84
N VAL A 64 -7.92 -22.11 -15.87
CA VAL A 64 -6.61 -21.54 -16.24
C VAL A 64 -6.10 -20.62 -15.13
N ALA A 65 -6.93 -19.72 -14.60
CA ALA A 65 -6.55 -18.86 -13.48
C ALA A 65 -6.16 -19.66 -12.23
N LEU A 66 -6.87 -20.76 -11.94
CA LEU A 66 -6.57 -21.66 -10.83
C LEU A 66 -5.19 -22.31 -11.00
N VAL A 67 -4.90 -22.86 -12.17
CA VAL A 67 -3.61 -23.50 -12.46
C VAL A 67 -2.46 -22.49 -12.35
N ILE A 68 -2.62 -21.29 -12.91
CA ILE A 68 -1.59 -20.25 -12.83
C ILE A 68 -1.41 -19.80 -11.38
N ALA A 69 -2.50 -19.56 -10.64
CA ALA A 69 -2.42 -19.13 -9.25
C ALA A 69 -1.74 -20.18 -8.36
N LEU A 70 -2.09 -21.46 -8.49
CA LEU A 70 -1.44 -22.55 -7.76
C LEU A 70 0.05 -22.61 -8.08
N THR A 71 0.41 -22.55 -9.37
CA THR A 71 1.81 -22.60 -9.83
C THR A 71 2.60 -21.39 -9.30
N ALA A 72 2.01 -20.20 -9.34
CA ALA A 72 2.60 -18.98 -8.81
C ALA A 72 2.81 -19.06 -7.30
N THR A 73 1.87 -19.64 -6.56
CA THR A 73 2.01 -19.80 -5.10
C THR A 73 2.95 -20.91 -4.66
N ALA A 74 3.16 -21.93 -5.50
CA ALA A 74 4.17 -22.95 -5.24
C ALA A 74 5.60 -22.39 -5.35
N ALA A 75 5.81 -21.31 -6.12
CA ALA A 75 7.11 -20.67 -6.27
C ALA A 75 7.42 -19.76 -5.06
N VAL A 76 8.30 -20.23 -4.17
CA VAL A 76 8.74 -19.49 -2.95
C VAL A 76 9.27 -18.08 -3.26
N VAL A 77 9.92 -17.90 -4.40
CA VAL A 77 10.42 -16.58 -4.85
C VAL A 77 9.26 -15.63 -5.16
N VAL A 78 8.21 -16.12 -5.82
CA VAL A 78 7.05 -15.32 -6.24
C VAL A 78 6.23 -14.90 -5.02
N THR A 79 5.99 -15.83 -4.08
CA THR A 79 5.28 -15.53 -2.83
C THR A 79 6.07 -14.58 -1.94
N GLY A 80 7.40 -14.68 -1.90
CA GLY A 80 8.26 -13.75 -1.16
C GLY A 80 8.23 -12.31 -1.69
N ILE A 81 8.30 -12.13 -3.02
CA ILE A 81 8.18 -10.81 -3.66
C ILE A 81 6.79 -10.22 -3.37
N VAL A 82 5.73 -10.99 -3.57
CA VAL A 82 4.36 -10.53 -3.36
C VAL A 82 4.08 -10.22 -1.88
N SER A 83 4.59 -11.02 -0.95
CA SER A 83 4.51 -10.73 0.49
C SER A 83 5.24 -9.44 0.89
N THR A 84 6.23 -9.01 0.11
CA THR A 84 6.95 -7.74 0.33
C THR A 84 6.25 -6.57 -0.35
N MET A 85 5.65 -6.79 -1.52
CA MET A 85 4.97 -5.76 -2.31
C MET A 85 3.53 -5.48 -1.82
N ILE A 86 2.77 -6.49 -1.36
CA ILE A 86 1.39 -6.32 -0.90
C ILE A 86 1.28 -5.25 0.19
N PRO A 87 2.09 -5.27 1.26
CA PRO A 87 2.04 -4.22 2.27
C PRO A 87 2.29 -2.83 1.69
N LEU A 88 3.24 -2.71 0.76
CA LEU A 88 3.58 -1.44 0.11
C LEU A 88 2.43 -0.92 -0.77
N VAL A 89 1.80 -1.80 -1.55
CA VAL A 89 0.66 -1.46 -2.42
C VAL A 89 -0.56 -1.09 -1.59
N MET A 90 -0.88 -1.88 -0.56
CA MET A 90 -2.00 -1.60 0.35
C MET A 90 -1.79 -0.29 1.10
N LEU A 91 -0.58 -0.05 1.61
CA LEU A 91 -0.21 1.22 2.22
C LEU A 91 -0.37 2.36 1.22
N SER A 92 0.09 2.20 -0.02
CA SER A 92 -0.06 3.22 -1.08
C SER A 92 -1.51 3.58 -1.35
N ILE A 93 -2.40 2.57 -1.42
CA ILE A 93 -3.84 2.79 -1.63
C ILE A 93 -4.46 3.51 -0.43
N ILE A 94 -4.13 3.12 0.80
CA ILE A 94 -4.60 3.79 2.02
C ILE A 94 -4.11 5.24 2.05
N VAL A 95 -2.85 5.46 1.72
CA VAL A 95 -2.19 6.78 1.64
C VAL A 95 -2.88 7.67 0.59
N LEU A 96 -3.17 7.14 -0.61
CA LEU A 96 -3.95 7.84 -1.63
C LEU A 96 -5.40 8.14 -1.20
N LEU A 97 -6.03 7.20 -0.50
CA LEU A 97 -7.38 7.38 0.04
C LEU A 97 -7.39 8.50 1.09
N LEU A 98 -6.42 8.50 2.01
CA LEU A 98 -6.24 9.55 3.00
C LEU A 98 -5.94 10.91 2.35
N PHE A 99 -5.14 10.93 1.29
CA PHE A 99 -4.92 12.13 0.48
C PHE A 99 -6.24 12.67 -0.07
N PHE A 100 -7.04 11.84 -0.75
CA PHE A 100 -8.32 12.26 -1.31
C PHE A 100 -9.33 12.64 -0.24
N LEU A 101 -9.28 12.02 0.94
CA LEU A 101 -10.14 12.37 2.07
C LEU A 101 -9.79 13.75 2.61
N VAL A 102 -8.50 14.02 2.88
CA VAL A 102 -8.03 15.33 3.35
C VAL A 102 -8.27 16.40 2.28
N TYR A 103 -7.91 16.11 1.03
CA TYR A 103 -8.14 17.02 -0.09
C TYR A 103 -9.62 17.30 -0.31
N GLY A 104 -10.48 16.27 -0.28
CA GLY A 104 -11.92 16.38 -0.45
C GLY A 104 -12.60 17.16 0.68
N LEU A 105 -12.13 16.97 1.92
CA LEU A 105 -12.61 17.72 3.09
C LEU A 105 -12.39 19.23 2.92
N PHE A 106 -11.25 19.62 2.38
CA PHE A 106 -10.98 21.04 2.10
C PHE A 106 -11.58 21.49 0.77
N ALA A 107 -11.76 20.63 -0.23
CA ALA A 107 -12.20 20.99 -1.58
C ALA A 107 -13.72 21.16 -1.76
N GLY A 108 -14.55 20.67 -0.82
CA GLY A 108 -16.01 20.66 -0.94
C GLY A 108 -16.70 22.04 -0.96
N ASP A 109 -16.11 23.06 -0.33
CA ASP A 109 -16.71 24.40 -0.17
C ASP A 109 -15.79 25.57 -0.62
N LEU A 110 -14.95 25.36 -1.65
CA LEU A 110 -13.94 26.36 -2.08
C LEU A 110 -14.33 27.22 -3.29
N SER A 111 -15.63 27.48 -3.52
CA SER A 111 -16.01 28.54 -4.48
C SER A 111 -15.65 29.94 -3.98
N LYS A 112 -15.30 30.09 -2.69
CA LYS A 112 -14.92 31.37 -2.05
C LYS A 112 -13.46 31.46 -1.60
N ILE A 113 -12.66 30.42 -1.82
CA ILE A 113 -11.25 30.40 -1.39
C ILE A 113 -10.37 30.57 -2.63
N GLY A 114 -9.45 31.55 -2.56
CA GLY A 114 -8.62 31.95 -3.67
C GLY A 114 -7.83 30.78 -4.28
N PRO A 115 -7.57 30.80 -5.61
CA PRO A 115 -6.90 29.70 -6.33
C PRO A 115 -5.59 29.23 -5.67
N GLY A 116 -4.82 30.15 -5.10
CA GLY A 116 -3.55 29.86 -4.43
C GLY A 116 -3.68 29.01 -3.16
N ILE A 117 -4.73 29.20 -2.36
CA ILE A 117 -4.94 28.44 -1.13
C ILE A 117 -5.35 27.00 -1.47
N ARG A 118 -6.23 26.80 -2.46
CA ARG A 118 -6.63 25.46 -2.93
C ARG A 118 -5.44 24.64 -3.42
N ILE A 119 -4.55 25.27 -4.19
CA ILE A 119 -3.32 24.62 -4.69
C ILE A 119 -2.35 24.33 -3.53
N SER A 120 -2.18 25.26 -2.59
CA SER A 120 -1.30 25.06 -1.44
C SER A 120 -1.76 23.91 -0.53
N PHE A 121 -3.08 23.76 -0.31
CA PHE A 121 -3.63 22.65 0.47
C PHE A 121 -3.46 21.29 -0.24
N GLY A 122 -3.65 21.23 -1.56
CA GLY A 122 -3.43 20.00 -2.32
C GLY A 122 -1.96 19.55 -2.35
N ILE A 123 -1.03 20.50 -2.37
CA ILE A 123 0.41 20.19 -2.31
C ILE A 123 0.78 19.79 -0.88
N ALA A 124 0.31 20.51 0.13
CA ALA A 124 0.59 20.17 1.54
C ALA A 124 0.06 18.77 1.91
N SER A 125 -1.15 18.41 1.49
CA SER A 125 -1.68 17.06 1.71
C SER A 125 -0.89 16.00 0.96
N GLY A 126 -0.46 16.27 -0.28
CA GLY A 126 0.37 15.36 -1.06
C GLY A 126 1.75 15.11 -0.42
N VAL A 127 2.39 16.16 0.09
CA VAL A 127 3.69 16.08 0.79
C VAL A 127 3.54 15.32 2.10
N ALA A 128 2.53 15.62 2.93
CA ALA A 128 2.30 14.92 4.19
C ALA A 128 2.10 13.41 3.98
N VAL A 129 1.30 13.05 2.97
CA VAL A 129 1.00 11.68 2.56
C VAL A 129 2.26 10.96 2.05
N ALA A 130 3.07 11.64 1.23
CA ALA A 130 4.35 11.10 0.75
C ALA A 130 5.35 10.86 1.90
N VAL A 131 5.44 11.77 2.86
CA VAL A 131 6.31 11.64 4.05
C VAL A 131 5.87 10.46 4.92
N ILE A 132 4.57 10.32 5.18
CA ILE A 132 4.01 9.20 5.95
C ILE A 132 4.30 7.86 5.24
N PHE A 133 4.15 7.82 3.92
CA PHE A 133 4.48 6.64 3.11
C PHE A 133 5.96 6.25 3.22
N LEU A 134 6.86 7.22 3.02
CA LEU A 134 8.31 6.99 3.15
C LEU A 134 8.70 6.52 4.55
N TYR A 135 8.05 7.04 5.58
CA TYR A 135 8.24 6.65 6.98
C TYR A 135 7.74 5.23 7.25
N SER A 136 6.49 4.95 6.91
CA SER A 136 5.83 3.67 7.17
C SER A 136 6.44 2.50 6.39
N ALA A 137 6.87 2.75 5.15
CA ALA A 137 7.53 1.73 4.32
C ALA A 137 8.98 1.43 4.78
N ASN A 138 9.47 2.07 5.85
CA ASN A 138 10.87 2.00 6.28
C ASN A 138 11.87 2.32 5.14
N LEU A 139 11.42 3.06 4.14
CA LEU A 139 12.25 3.43 2.99
C LEU A 139 13.37 4.38 3.41
N PHE A 140 13.24 5.06 4.56
CA PHE A 140 14.33 5.80 5.17
C PHE A 140 15.62 4.99 5.37
N LYS A 141 15.51 3.66 5.58
CA LYS A 141 16.67 2.75 5.67
C LYS A 141 17.41 2.55 4.35
N TYR A 142 16.74 2.75 3.22
CA TYR A 142 17.35 2.72 1.88
C TYR A 142 17.71 4.13 1.38
N VAL A 143 17.10 5.16 1.98
CA VAL A 143 17.42 6.59 1.79
C VAL A 143 18.72 7.00 2.49
N THR A 144 19.26 6.18 3.42
CA THR A 144 20.62 6.36 3.98
C THR A 144 21.74 6.01 2.99
N GLY A 145 21.43 5.52 1.79
CA GLY A 145 22.34 5.68 0.66
C GLY A 145 22.35 7.16 0.29
N GLU A 146 23.40 7.90 0.69
CA GLU A 146 23.55 9.36 0.58
C GLU A 146 23.02 9.95 -0.74
N ILE A 147 23.14 9.20 -1.84
CA ILE A 147 22.70 9.57 -3.19
C ILE A 147 21.17 9.56 -3.34
N ILE A 148 20.46 8.58 -2.80
CA ILE A 148 18.98 8.46 -2.93
C ILE A 148 18.28 9.52 -2.07
N GLY A 149 18.83 9.81 -0.88
CA GLY A 149 18.37 10.93 -0.05
C GLY A 149 18.57 12.28 -0.72
N MET A 150 19.70 12.52 -1.38
CA MET A 150 19.92 13.73 -2.16
C MET A 150 18.94 13.85 -3.34
N VAL A 151 18.68 12.77 -4.09
CA VAL A 151 17.73 12.81 -5.23
C VAL A 151 16.30 13.10 -4.76
N LEU A 152 15.86 12.50 -3.65
CA LEU A 152 14.54 12.79 -3.07
C LEU A 152 14.44 14.20 -2.49
N LEU A 153 15.50 14.69 -1.83
CA LEU A 153 15.56 16.06 -1.32
C LEU A 153 15.54 17.06 -2.46
N ILE A 154 16.30 16.82 -3.54
CA ILE A 154 16.30 17.65 -4.75
C ILE A 154 14.92 17.63 -5.40
N ALA A 155 14.27 16.47 -5.53
CA ALA A 155 12.92 16.36 -6.07
C ALA A 155 11.89 17.12 -5.22
N ALA A 156 12.00 17.03 -3.88
CA ALA A 156 11.14 17.76 -2.96
C ALA A 156 11.39 19.28 -3.02
N VAL A 157 12.65 19.72 -3.10
CA VAL A 157 13.02 21.13 -3.26
C VAL A 157 12.55 21.68 -4.60
N ILE A 158 12.69 20.92 -5.70
CA ILE A 158 12.15 21.30 -7.02
C ILE A 158 10.64 21.41 -6.96
N ALA A 159 9.95 20.49 -6.28
CA ALA A 159 8.50 20.55 -6.11
C ALA A 159 8.11 21.82 -5.33
N VAL A 160 8.77 22.13 -4.21
CA VAL A 160 8.54 23.36 -3.42
C VAL A 160 8.87 24.63 -4.21
N ILE A 161 9.95 24.64 -4.98
CA ILE A 161 10.27 25.80 -5.84
C ILE A 161 9.21 25.96 -6.92
N ALA A 162 8.75 24.88 -7.55
CA ALA A 162 7.67 24.92 -8.52
C ALA A 162 6.37 25.46 -7.89
N THR A 163 6.10 25.15 -6.61
CA THR A 163 4.94 25.70 -5.90
C THR A 163 5.08 27.19 -5.63
N ILE A 164 6.25 27.64 -5.19
CA ILE A 164 6.56 29.06 -4.96
C ILE A 164 6.50 29.85 -6.28
N VAL A 165 7.01 29.29 -7.37
CA VAL A 165 6.99 29.91 -8.70
C VAL A 165 5.57 29.97 -9.27
N ALA A 166 4.78 28.91 -9.09
CA ALA A 166 3.37 28.90 -9.50
C ALA A 166 2.54 29.90 -8.66
N ALA A 167 2.80 30.00 -7.35
CA ALA A 167 2.18 30.99 -6.48
C ALA A 167 2.60 32.43 -6.82
N SER A 168 3.86 32.65 -7.21
CA SER A 168 4.38 33.97 -7.59
C SER A 168 3.83 34.49 -8.92
N ARG A 169 3.54 33.61 -9.89
CA ARG A 169 2.90 34.02 -11.16
C ARG A 169 1.46 34.51 -10.95
N SER A 170 0.75 33.96 -9.97
CA SER A 170 -0.63 34.35 -9.64
C SER A 170 -0.76 35.74 -8.99
N SER A 171 0.34 36.40 -8.61
CA SER A 171 0.34 37.73 -8.00
C SER A 171 0.68 38.86 -8.99
N LYS A 172 1.00 38.53 -10.25
CA LYS A 172 1.42 39.49 -11.28
C LYS A 172 0.41 39.68 -12.42
N ASP A 173 -0.70 38.95 -12.37
CA ASP A 173 -1.93 39.20 -13.13
C ASP A 173 -3.01 39.72 -12.17
#